data_AF-A0A536I1Q7-F1
#
_entry.id   AF-A0A536I1Q7-F1
#
_cell.length_a   1.000
_cell.length_b   1.000
_cell.length_c   1.000
_cell.angle_alpha   90.00
_cell.angle_beta   90.00
_cell.angle_gamma   90.00
#
_symmetry.space_group_name_H-M   'P 1'
#
loop_
_entity.id
_entity.type
_entity.pdbx_description
1 polymer ?
#
loop_
_entity_poly.entity_id
_entity_poly.type
_entity_poly.pdbx_seq_one_letter_code
_entity_poly.pdbx_strand_id
1 'polypeptide(L)'
;MKRIVAAFCTTLVLAACGSVAVVETPQQVVLTASQKMSSDVKTAKFDMAANIVETFPPALAQSLGAQGGGLSNITVDVSGKGQMQLPDKAAMNFQAKVGGVTVTVDSVVAGGKFYIKDPTTGNWTLAQGTSGLGQFSNQLDPISTTDLLKSVQSVKDLGDTKLNGTDVHHYEIVPDKTKLEAQMGSSGLSAQMQAVIKNMVDKGTFHIEVWIGKGDHLLRQVKEDIDANLDLGAILAAAMPAGATPFPGIPANATIHLVGHISVNLHDFSRYARRRRAVPLIRRFQPAG
;
A
#
# COMPACT_ATOMS: atom_id res chain seq x y z
N MET A 1 62.66 57.07 10.45
CA MET A 1 62.32 56.30 11.67
C MET A 1 61.76 54.93 11.24
N LYS A 2 62.38 53.83 11.71
CA LYS A 2 61.93 52.41 11.80
C LYS A 2 61.41 51.74 10.48
N ARG A 3 62.18 50.92 9.72
CA ARG A 3 62.60 49.49 9.90
C ARG A 3 61.41 48.57 10.30
N ILE A 4 61.03 47.45 9.65
CA ILE A 4 61.69 46.14 9.37
C ILE A 4 60.71 45.28 8.49
N VAL A 5 61.10 44.75 7.32
CA VAL A 5 61.40 43.33 6.92
C VAL A 5 60.28 42.27 6.99
N ALA A 6 59.99 41.70 5.80
CA ALA A 6 59.62 40.34 5.36
C ALA A 6 58.90 39.32 6.28
N ALA A 7 57.92 38.61 5.70
CA ALA A 7 57.94 37.14 5.61
C ALA A 7 56.80 36.59 4.73
N PHE A 8 57.18 35.76 3.77
CA PHE A 8 56.37 34.75 3.10
C PHE A 8 55.58 33.90 4.10
N CYS A 9 54.28 33.71 3.88
CA CYS A 9 53.56 32.54 4.40
C CYS A 9 52.44 32.15 3.44
N THR A 10 52.82 31.42 2.39
CA THR A 10 51.95 30.65 1.51
C THR A 10 51.18 29.63 2.35
N THR A 11 49.92 29.91 2.68
CA THR A 11 49.02 28.94 3.30
C THR A 11 48.19 28.28 2.20
N LEU A 12 48.69 27.13 1.73
CA LEU A 12 47.91 26.11 1.06
C LEU A 12 46.85 25.59 2.04
N VAL A 13 45.64 26.13 1.97
CA VAL A 13 44.48 25.49 2.62
C VAL A 13 43.99 24.40 1.67
N LEU A 14 44.43 23.15 1.92
CA LEU A 14 43.69 21.97 1.49
C LEU A 14 42.36 21.95 2.25
N ALA A 15 41.35 22.66 1.74
CA ALA A 15 39.98 22.38 2.13
C ALA A 15 39.55 21.15 1.31
N ALA A 16 39.65 19.99 1.96
CA ALA A 16 39.03 18.77 1.49
C ALA A 16 37.59 19.08 1.08
N CYS A 17 37.21 18.72 -0.15
CA CYS A 17 35.82 18.60 -0.56
C CYS A 17 35.18 17.45 0.25
N GLY A 18 34.91 17.70 1.53
CA GLY A 18 33.93 16.96 2.28
C GLY A 18 32.60 17.33 1.67
N SER A 19 32.14 16.56 0.68
CA SER A 19 30.75 16.56 0.27
C SER A 19 29.93 16.34 1.53
N VAL A 20 29.36 17.40 2.08
CA VAL A 20 28.33 17.29 3.11
C VAL A 20 27.28 16.38 2.50
N ALA A 21 27.14 15.17 3.04
CA ALA A 21 26.09 14.27 2.59
C ALA A 21 24.78 15.04 2.73
N VAL A 22 24.11 15.29 1.60
CA VAL A 22 22.82 15.95 1.60
C VAL A 22 21.89 15.03 2.40
N VAL A 23 21.50 15.47 3.59
CA VAL A 23 20.53 14.75 4.41
C VAL A 23 19.22 14.75 3.63
N GLU A 24 18.76 13.56 3.24
CA GLU A 24 17.48 13.42 2.57
C GLU A 24 16.35 13.82 3.51
N THR A 25 15.36 14.55 2.99
CA THR A 25 14.15 14.84 3.76
C THR A 25 13.29 13.58 3.86
N PRO A 26 12.41 13.45 4.88
CA PRO A 26 11.48 12.32 4.98
C PRO A 26 10.67 12.10 3.69
N GLN A 27 10.19 13.19 3.07
CA GLN A 27 9.50 13.14 1.79
C GLN A 27 10.37 12.56 0.68
N GLN A 28 11.65 12.95 0.61
CA GLN A 28 12.60 12.43 -0.37
C GLN A 28 12.84 10.93 -0.16
N VAL A 29 12.99 10.48 1.09
CA VAL A 29 13.17 9.05 1.39
C VAL A 29 11.98 8.22 0.93
N VAL A 30 10.75 8.68 1.20
CA VAL A 30 9.53 7.97 0.76
C VAL A 30 9.42 7.91 -0.76
N LEU A 31 9.69 9.02 -1.46
CA LEU A 31 9.68 9.06 -2.92
C LEU A 31 10.78 8.17 -3.52
N THR A 32 11.99 8.21 -2.96
CA THR A 32 13.09 7.31 -3.34
C THR A 32 12.68 5.85 -3.14
N ALA A 33 12.00 5.52 -2.05
CA ALA A 33 11.53 4.16 -1.81
C ALA A 33 10.52 3.69 -2.86
N SER A 34 9.53 4.53 -3.20
CA SER A 34 8.58 4.23 -4.28
C SER A 34 9.29 3.95 -5.61
N GLN A 35 10.28 4.78 -5.96
CA GLN A 35 11.08 4.61 -7.16
C GLN A 35 11.89 3.32 -7.12
N LYS A 36 12.56 3.03 -6.00
CA LYS A 36 13.39 1.82 -5.82
C LYS A 36 12.59 0.54 -5.89
N MET A 37 11.41 0.52 -5.27
CA MET A 37 10.48 -0.61 -5.40
C MET A 37 10.14 -0.85 -6.88
N SER A 38 9.87 0.21 -7.63
CA SER A 38 9.50 0.10 -9.05
C SER A 38 10.68 -0.23 -9.99
N SER A 39 11.89 0.28 -9.72
CA SER A 39 13.03 0.22 -10.66
C SER A 39 14.08 -0.84 -10.34
N ASP A 40 14.28 -1.14 -9.07
CA ASP A 40 15.41 -1.94 -8.61
C ASP A 40 14.96 -3.34 -8.17
N VAL A 41 13.74 -3.49 -7.66
CA VAL A 41 13.22 -4.76 -7.15
C VAL A 41 12.55 -5.55 -8.26
N LYS A 42 13.00 -6.79 -8.47
CA LYS A 42 12.40 -7.74 -9.40
C LYS A 42 11.35 -8.60 -8.71
N THR A 43 11.67 -9.12 -7.52
CA THR A 43 10.74 -9.88 -6.69
C THR A 43 10.90 -9.52 -5.23
N ALA A 44 9.83 -9.66 -4.46
CA ALA A 44 9.86 -9.64 -3.00
C ALA A 44 8.88 -10.69 -2.48
N LYS A 45 9.14 -11.21 -1.29
CA LYS A 45 8.13 -11.94 -0.52
C LYS A 45 7.42 -10.99 0.41
N PHE A 46 6.20 -11.35 0.79
CA PHE A 46 5.46 -10.60 1.78
C PHE A 46 4.68 -11.50 2.73
N ASP A 47 4.53 -11.00 3.96
CA ASP A 47 3.58 -11.48 4.94
C ASP A 47 2.52 -10.40 5.17
N MET A 48 1.25 -10.77 5.10
CA MET A 48 0.12 -9.87 5.29
C MET A 48 -0.70 -10.31 6.51
N ALA A 49 -1.17 -9.34 7.27
CA ALA A 49 -2.20 -9.52 8.27
C ALA A 49 -3.20 -8.36 8.17
N ALA A 50 -4.49 -8.66 8.29
CA ALA A 50 -5.53 -7.65 8.38
C ALA A 50 -6.59 -8.07 9.42
N ASN A 51 -7.12 -7.12 10.16
CA ASN A 51 -8.32 -7.27 10.97
C ASN A 51 -9.28 -6.17 10.55
N ILE A 52 -10.46 -6.55 10.07
CA ILE A 52 -11.49 -5.63 9.61
C ILE A 52 -12.75 -5.90 10.40
N VAL A 53 -13.32 -4.85 10.99
CA VAL A 53 -14.55 -4.89 11.76
C VAL A 53 -15.55 -3.97 11.09
N GLU A 54 -16.68 -4.53 10.68
CA GLU A 54 -17.83 -3.80 10.19
C GLU A 54 -18.93 -3.84 11.25
N THR A 55 -19.35 -2.67 11.74
CA THR A 55 -20.43 -2.54 12.71
C THR A 55 -21.68 -2.02 12.00
N PHE A 56 -22.78 -2.74 12.14
CA PHE A 56 -24.05 -2.42 11.49
C PHE A 56 -24.96 -1.62 12.42
N PRO A 57 -25.80 -0.73 11.87
CA PRO A 57 -26.81 -0.02 12.65
C PRO A 57 -27.74 -1.01 13.38
N PRO A 58 -28.18 -0.71 14.63
CA PRO A 58 -29.04 -1.60 15.40
C PRO A 58 -30.31 -2.04 14.66
N ALA A 59 -30.92 -1.13 13.89
CA ALA A 59 -32.11 -1.44 13.09
C ALA A 59 -31.83 -2.50 12.00
N LEU A 60 -30.68 -2.41 11.33
CA LEU A 60 -30.27 -3.42 10.36
C LEU A 60 -29.91 -4.73 11.07
N ALA A 61 -29.14 -4.67 12.16
CA ALA A 61 -28.78 -5.83 12.96
C ALA A 61 -30.02 -6.59 13.48
N GLN A 62 -31.09 -5.87 13.82
CA GLN A 62 -32.39 -6.44 14.18
C GLN A 62 -33.10 -7.08 12.97
N SER A 63 -33.11 -6.44 11.80
CA SER A 63 -33.70 -7.01 10.59
C SER A 63 -32.97 -8.28 10.12
N LEU A 64 -31.65 -8.32 10.23
CA LEU A 64 -30.83 -9.51 9.94
C LEU A 64 -31.01 -10.56 11.06
N GLY A 65 -31.13 -10.10 12.31
CA GLY A 65 -31.33 -10.93 13.50
C GLY A 65 -32.69 -11.60 13.60
N ALA A 66 -33.73 -11.09 12.93
CA ALA A 66 -35.03 -11.76 12.82
C ALA A 66 -34.96 -13.13 12.12
N GLN A 67 -33.84 -13.45 11.44
CA GLN A 67 -33.54 -14.78 10.89
C GLN A 67 -32.63 -15.65 11.78
N GLY A 68 -32.39 -15.28 13.04
CA GLY A 68 -31.85 -16.20 14.07
C GLY A 68 -30.46 -15.90 14.64
N GLY A 69 -29.85 -14.76 14.33
CA GLY A 69 -28.58 -14.35 14.95
C GLY A 69 -28.36 -12.85 14.84
N GLY A 70 -28.36 -12.13 15.95
CA GLY A 70 -28.09 -10.70 15.97
C GLY A 70 -26.67 -10.40 15.49
N LEU A 71 -26.52 -10.01 14.22
CA LEU A 71 -25.26 -9.57 13.62
C LEU A 71 -25.11 -8.07 13.85
N SER A 72 -24.63 -7.68 15.04
CA SER A 72 -24.25 -6.28 15.31
C SER A 72 -22.93 -5.91 14.65
N ASN A 73 -22.05 -6.89 14.43
CA ASN A 73 -20.80 -6.72 13.72
C ASN A 73 -20.42 -7.96 12.89
N ILE A 74 -19.56 -7.73 11.91
CA ILE A 74 -18.81 -8.76 11.19
C ILE A 74 -17.32 -8.47 11.43
N THR A 75 -16.57 -9.49 11.82
CA THR A 75 -15.12 -9.43 11.90
C THR A 75 -14.52 -10.34 10.86
N VAL A 76 -13.56 -9.80 10.11
CA VAL A 76 -12.76 -10.49 9.10
C VAL A 76 -11.31 -10.43 9.53
N ASP A 77 -10.76 -11.56 9.95
CA ASP A 77 -9.32 -11.70 10.17
C ASP A 77 -8.69 -12.32 8.94
N VAL A 78 -7.65 -11.68 8.41
CA VAL A 78 -6.85 -12.21 7.32
C VAL A 78 -5.41 -12.34 7.73
N SER A 79 -4.80 -13.45 7.35
CA SER A 79 -3.35 -13.61 7.38
C SER A 79 -2.91 -14.35 6.14
N GLY A 80 -1.79 -13.96 5.55
CA GLY A 80 -1.34 -14.57 4.32
C GLY A 80 0.12 -14.36 4.05
N LYS A 81 0.64 -15.18 3.14
CA LYS A 81 2.00 -15.05 2.62
C LYS A 81 1.96 -15.10 1.12
N GLY A 82 2.88 -14.39 0.49
CA GLY A 82 2.98 -14.42 -0.94
C GLY A 82 4.32 -13.96 -1.47
N GLN A 83 4.36 -13.92 -2.79
CA GLN A 83 5.47 -13.41 -3.56
C GLN A 83 4.93 -12.46 -4.62
N MET A 84 5.56 -11.30 -4.73
CA MET A 84 5.35 -10.38 -5.84
C MET A 84 6.52 -10.44 -6.82
N GLN A 85 6.18 -10.31 -8.09
CA GLN A 85 7.07 -10.01 -9.18
C GLN A 85 6.64 -8.65 -9.74
N LEU A 86 7.42 -7.62 -9.43
CA LEU A 86 7.09 -6.25 -9.81
C LEU A 86 7.29 -6.06 -11.33
N PRO A 87 6.46 -5.20 -11.96
CA PRO A 87 5.48 -4.32 -11.32
C PRO A 87 4.07 -4.90 -11.13
N ASP A 88 3.70 -6.02 -11.77
CA ASP A 88 2.29 -6.32 -12.04
C ASP A 88 1.83 -7.74 -11.69
N LYS A 89 2.66 -8.53 -11.00
CA LYS A 89 2.34 -9.91 -10.65
C LYS A 89 2.50 -10.18 -9.17
N ALA A 90 1.54 -10.90 -8.60
CA ALA A 90 1.65 -11.45 -7.27
C ALA A 90 0.96 -12.81 -7.20
N ALA A 91 1.45 -13.69 -6.34
CA ALA A 91 0.77 -14.91 -5.96
C ALA A 91 0.78 -14.99 -4.44
N MET A 92 -0.35 -15.36 -3.85
CA MET A 92 -0.49 -15.43 -2.41
C MET A 92 -1.43 -16.55 -1.99
N ASN A 93 -1.19 -17.02 -0.78
CA ASN A 93 -2.08 -17.89 -0.05
C ASN A 93 -2.45 -17.14 1.23
N PHE A 94 -3.75 -16.92 1.45
CA PHE A 94 -4.24 -16.29 2.65
C PHE A 94 -5.34 -17.12 3.31
N GLN A 95 -5.42 -17.01 4.63
CA GLN A 95 -6.51 -17.51 5.44
C GLN A 95 -7.38 -16.32 5.81
N ALA A 96 -8.67 -16.41 5.52
CA ALA A 96 -9.68 -15.47 5.96
C ALA A 96 -10.60 -16.15 6.98
N LYS A 97 -10.79 -15.54 8.14
CA LYS A 97 -11.71 -15.99 9.17
C LYS A 97 -12.87 -15.00 9.27
N VAL A 98 -14.09 -15.47 9.00
CA VAL A 98 -15.31 -14.67 9.06
C VAL A 98 -16.33 -15.40 9.92
N GLY A 99 -16.80 -14.78 11.00
CA GLY A 99 -17.85 -15.36 11.85
C GLY A 99 -17.52 -16.75 12.41
N GLY A 100 -16.23 -17.04 12.66
CA GLY A 100 -15.77 -18.33 13.17
C GLY A 100 -15.45 -19.38 12.10
N VAL A 101 -15.73 -19.12 10.82
CA VAL A 101 -15.37 -19.98 9.69
C VAL A 101 -14.04 -19.52 9.10
N THR A 102 -13.07 -20.41 9.01
CA THR A 102 -11.78 -20.16 8.35
C THR A 102 -11.78 -20.73 6.94
N VAL A 103 -11.42 -19.92 5.96
CA VAL A 103 -11.26 -20.31 4.56
C VAL A 103 -9.84 -20.01 4.13
N THR A 104 -9.17 -20.98 3.53
CA THR A 104 -7.88 -20.77 2.85
C THR A 104 -8.15 -20.49 1.38
N VAL A 105 -7.53 -19.43 0.87
CA VAL A 105 -7.72 -18.93 -0.49
C VAL A 105 -6.36 -18.76 -1.16
N ASP A 106 -6.20 -19.39 -2.32
CA ASP A 106 -5.11 -19.07 -3.24
C ASP A 106 -5.55 -17.94 -4.16
N SER A 107 -4.73 -16.91 -4.31
CA SER A 107 -4.98 -15.84 -5.26
C SER A 107 -3.74 -15.46 -6.08
N VAL A 108 -4.00 -14.91 -7.26
CA VAL A 108 -2.98 -14.42 -8.18
C VAL A 108 -3.41 -13.07 -8.73
N VAL A 109 -2.50 -12.10 -8.70
CA VAL A 109 -2.60 -10.87 -9.48
C VAL A 109 -1.75 -11.02 -10.73
N ALA A 110 -2.33 -10.81 -11.90
CA ALA A 110 -1.58 -10.80 -13.16
C ALA A 110 -2.24 -9.88 -14.18
N GLY A 111 -1.46 -8.97 -14.77
CA GLY A 111 -1.97 -8.06 -15.81
C GLY A 111 -3.10 -7.16 -15.32
N GLY A 112 -3.01 -6.69 -14.06
CA GLY A 112 -4.02 -5.83 -13.42
C GLY A 112 -5.32 -6.55 -13.06
N LYS A 113 -5.33 -7.89 -13.06
CA LYS A 113 -6.51 -8.70 -12.73
C LYS A 113 -6.23 -9.58 -11.52
N PHE A 114 -7.19 -9.63 -10.62
CA PHE A 114 -7.14 -10.47 -9.42
C PHE A 114 -7.93 -11.77 -9.65
N TYR A 115 -7.28 -12.90 -9.45
CA TYR A 115 -7.85 -14.24 -9.62
C TYR A 115 -7.88 -14.96 -8.28
N ILE A 116 -8.97 -15.66 -8.01
CA ILE A 116 -9.15 -16.51 -6.84
C ILE A 116 -9.34 -17.95 -7.29
N LYS A 117 -8.69 -18.87 -6.60
CA LYS A 117 -8.96 -20.30 -6.75
C LYS A 117 -10.16 -20.68 -5.89
N ASP A 118 -11.20 -21.21 -6.53
CA ASP A 118 -12.35 -21.78 -5.85
C ASP A 118 -11.89 -22.99 -5.01
N PRO A 119 -12.12 -22.98 -3.68
CA PRO A 119 -11.67 -24.06 -2.81
C PRO A 119 -12.43 -25.38 -3.03
N THR A 120 -13.62 -25.33 -3.65
CA THR A 120 -14.47 -26.50 -3.92
C THR A 120 -14.18 -27.12 -5.28
N THR A 121 -14.01 -26.30 -6.33
CA THR A 121 -13.78 -26.79 -7.70
C THR A 121 -12.31 -26.81 -8.11
N GLY A 122 -11.46 -26.06 -7.40
CA GLY A 122 -10.04 -25.88 -7.73
C GLY A 122 -9.80 -24.96 -8.94
N ASN A 123 -10.86 -24.42 -9.54
CA ASN A 123 -10.77 -23.57 -10.72
C ASN A 123 -10.41 -22.13 -10.37
N TRP A 124 -9.62 -21.49 -11.23
CA TRP A 124 -9.33 -20.07 -11.13
C TRP A 124 -10.48 -19.26 -11.71
N THR A 125 -10.98 -18.32 -10.92
CA THR A 125 -12.02 -17.38 -11.33
C THR A 125 -11.49 -15.96 -11.19
N LEU A 126 -11.88 -15.10 -12.13
CA LEU A 126 -11.62 -13.66 -11.99
C LEU A 126 -12.48 -13.16 -10.83
N ALA A 127 -11.86 -12.49 -9.86
CA ALA A 127 -12.58 -11.79 -8.80
C ALA A 127 -13.32 -10.60 -9.40
N GLN A 128 -14.52 -10.85 -9.94
CA GLN A 128 -15.44 -9.79 -10.32
C GLN A 128 -16.28 -9.44 -9.10
N GLY A 129 -16.46 -8.14 -8.85
CA GLY A 129 -17.02 -7.55 -7.62
C GLY A 129 -18.49 -7.85 -7.32
N THR A 130 -19.01 -9.01 -7.71
CA THR A 130 -20.37 -9.48 -7.40
C THR A 130 -20.40 -10.54 -6.31
N SER A 131 -19.27 -11.18 -5.98
CA SER A 131 -19.17 -12.02 -4.78
C SER A 131 -18.52 -11.23 -3.64
N GLY A 132 -18.98 -11.42 -2.39
CA GLY A 132 -18.40 -10.75 -1.22
C GLY A 132 -16.89 -11.00 -1.08
N LEU A 133 -16.43 -12.20 -1.47
CA LEU A 133 -15.01 -12.54 -1.57
C LEU A 133 -14.28 -11.78 -2.68
N GLY A 134 -14.91 -11.53 -3.83
CA GLY A 134 -14.32 -10.78 -4.94
C GLY A 134 -14.22 -9.26 -4.70
N GLN A 135 -15.14 -8.68 -3.91
CA GLN A 135 -15.02 -7.29 -3.47
C GLN A 135 -13.90 -7.14 -2.43
N PHE A 136 -13.84 -8.07 -1.48
CA PHE A 136 -12.81 -8.12 -0.46
C PHE A 136 -11.40 -8.29 -1.04
N SER A 137 -11.27 -9.14 -2.06
CA SER A 137 -9.96 -9.50 -2.59
C SER A 137 -9.26 -8.39 -3.38
N ASN A 138 -10.02 -7.45 -3.97
CA ASN A 138 -9.45 -6.29 -4.66
C ASN A 138 -8.77 -5.31 -3.69
N GLN A 139 -9.07 -5.39 -2.39
CA GLN A 139 -8.46 -4.56 -1.34
C GLN A 139 -7.19 -5.18 -0.76
N LEU A 140 -6.94 -6.47 -1.00
CA LEU A 140 -5.77 -7.20 -0.49
C LEU A 140 -4.63 -7.28 -1.49
N ASP A 141 -4.56 -6.36 -2.46
CA ASP A 141 -3.46 -6.36 -3.42
C ASP A 141 -2.19 -5.74 -2.81
N PRO A 142 -1.16 -6.53 -2.47
CA PRO A 142 0.11 -6.02 -1.92
C PRO A 142 0.89 -5.16 -2.92
N ILE A 143 0.58 -5.23 -4.22
CA ILE A 143 1.19 -4.34 -5.23
C ILE A 143 0.68 -2.92 -5.02
N SER A 144 -0.62 -2.75 -4.74
CA SER A 144 -1.24 -1.45 -4.44
C SER A 144 -0.61 -0.77 -3.21
N THR A 145 -0.16 -1.56 -2.23
CA THR A 145 0.58 -1.07 -1.05
C THR A 145 1.90 -0.37 -1.43
N THR A 146 2.57 -0.80 -2.50
CA THR A 146 3.79 -0.10 -2.99
C THR A 146 3.45 1.17 -3.77
N ASP A 147 2.28 1.20 -4.41
CA ASP A 147 1.77 2.37 -5.11
C ASP A 147 1.22 3.45 -4.17
N LEU A 148 0.84 3.10 -2.94
CA LEU A 148 0.46 4.06 -1.89
C LEU A 148 1.53 5.13 -1.66
N LEU A 149 2.81 4.77 -1.82
CA LEU A 149 3.91 5.73 -1.70
C LEU A 149 3.88 6.84 -2.78
N LYS A 150 3.06 6.69 -3.83
CA LYS A 150 2.85 7.70 -4.89
C LYS A 150 1.74 8.70 -4.55
N SER A 151 0.86 8.38 -3.59
CA SER A 151 -0.23 9.25 -3.14
C SER A 151 0.14 10.06 -1.88
N VAL A 152 1.42 10.32 -1.64
CA VAL A 152 1.86 11.08 -0.46
C VAL A 152 1.59 12.59 -0.63
N GLN A 153 0.91 13.20 0.33
CA GLN A 153 0.80 14.66 0.48
C GLN A 153 1.92 15.18 1.38
N SER A 154 2.04 14.63 2.59
CA SER A 154 3.11 14.98 3.55
C SER A 154 3.59 13.77 4.32
N VAL A 155 4.83 13.86 4.81
CA VAL A 155 5.48 12.81 5.61
C VAL A 155 5.89 13.38 6.96
N LYS A 156 5.51 12.70 8.04
CA LYS A 156 5.96 13.01 9.40
C LYS A 156 7.00 11.99 9.84
N ASP A 157 8.12 12.50 10.34
CA ASP A 157 9.21 11.69 10.85
C ASP A 157 8.88 11.13 12.23
N LEU A 158 8.85 9.80 12.38
CA LEU A 158 8.65 9.11 13.66
C LEU A 158 9.97 8.59 14.24
N GLY A 159 11.09 8.80 13.53
CA GLY A 159 12.43 8.44 13.94
C GLY A 159 12.97 7.18 13.30
N ASP A 160 14.21 6.85 13.65
CA ASP A 160 14.88 5.64 13.19
C ASP A 160 14.67 4.49 14.18
N THR A 161 14.49 3.28 13.65
CA THR A 161 14.32 2.06 14.46
C THR A 161 14.92 0.83 13.78
N LYS A 162 14.76 -0.34 14.39
CA LYS A 162 15.09 -1.64 13.80
C LYS A 162 13.83 -2.44 13.52
N LEU A 163 13.69 -2.92 12.29
CA LEU A 163 12.67 -3.86 11.88
C LEU A 163 13.34 -5.17 11.44
N ASN A 164 13.08 -6.25 12.19
CA ASN A 164 13.68 -7.58 11.92
C ASN A 164 15.20 -7.54 11.75
N GLY A 165 15.89 -6.74 12.58
CA GLY A 165 17.34 -6.54 12.53
C GLY A 165 17.85 -5.58 11.45
N THR A 166 16.98 -5.03 10.60
CA THR A 166 17.33 -4.02 9.59
C THR A 166 17.11 -2.62 10.15
N ASP A 167 18.09 -1.72 9.99
CA ASP A 167 17.93 -0.31 10.32
C ASP A 167 16.99 0.37 9.33
N VAL A 168 15.92 0.99 9.84
CA VAL A 168 14.85 1.59 9.04
C VAL A 168 14.54 3.01 9.53
N HIS A 169 14.16 3.88 8.59
CA HIS A 169 13.38 5.07 8.87
C HIS A 169 11.94 4.67 9.11
N HIS A 170 11.29 5.23 10.13
CA HIS A 170 9.87 5.04 10.43
C HIS A 170 9.12 6.36 10.22
N TYR A 171 8.12 6.33 9.34
CA TYR A 171 7.38 7.52 8.95
C TYR A 171 5.87 7.30 9.02
N GLU A 172 5.16 8.37 9.34
CA GLU A 172 3.71 8.48 9.14
C GLU A 172 3.45 9.23 7.82
N ILE A 173 2.61 8.66 6.97
CA ILE A 173 2.21 9.22 5.68
C ILE A 173 0.81 9.80 5.81
N VAL A 174 0.67 11.07 5.41
CA VAL A 174 -0.63 11.68 5.13
C VAL A 174 -0.88 11.59 3.62
N PRO A 175 -1.91 10.84 3.18
CA PRO A 175 -2.19 10.68 1.77
C PRO A 175 -2.84 11.94 1.18
N ASP A 176 -2.48 12.23 -0.07
CA ASP A 176 -3.21 13.09 -0.98
C ASP A 176 -4.52 12.39 -1.34
N LYS A 177 -5.62 12.90 -0.81
CA LYS A 177 -6.96 12.32 -0.96
C LYS A 177 -7.37 12.16 -2.42
N THR A 178 -7.03 13.11 -3.30
CA THR A 178 -7.36 13.02 -4.72
C THR A 178 -6.59 11.90 -5.41
N LYS A 179 -5.31 11.73 -5.09
CA LYS A 179 -4.52 10.60 -5.61
C LYS A 179 -4.98 9.27 -5.03
N LEU A 180 -5.30 9.23 -3.74
CA LEU A 180 -5.82 8.02 -3.09
C LEU A 180 -7.17 7.60 -3.69
N GLU A 181 -8.09 8.55 -3.91
CA GLU A 181 -9.35 8.31 -4.63
C GLU A 181 -9.10 7.73 -6.02
N ALA A 182 -8.15 8.30 -6.79
CA ALA A 182 -7.82 7.79 -8.12
C ALA A 182 -7.19 6.40 -8.08
N GLN A 183 -6.45 6.06 -7.03
CA GLN A 183 -5.86 4.73 -6.83
C GLN A 183 -6.92 3.69 -6.44
N MET A 184 -7.83 4.03 -5.53
CA MET A 184 -8.89 3.13 -5.06
C MET A 184 -10.04 3.01 -6.07
N GLY A 185 -10.32 4.09 -6.81
CA GLY A 185 -11.36 4.20 -7.82
C GLY A 185 -11.02 3.50 -9.15
N SER A 186 -10.60 2.24 -9.08
CA SER A 186 -10.16 1.45 -10.24
C SER A 186 -11.12 1.52 -11.44
N SER A 187 -10.54 1.40 -12.64
CA SER A 187 -11.32 1.37 -13.88
C SER A 187 -12.25 0.15 -13.91
N GLY A 188 -13.57 0.38 -13.96
CA GLY A 188 -14.58 -0.68 -14.02
C GLY A 188 -15.58 -0.68 -12.85
N LEU A 189 -15.37 0.17 -11.84
CA LEU A 189 -16.36 0.40 -10.79
C LEU A 189 -17.55 1.23 -11.30
N SER A 190 -18.74 0.93 -10.79
CA SER A 190 -19.94 1.75 -11.04
C SER A 190 -19.76 3.15 -10.46
N ALA A 191 -20.47 4.14 -11.02
CA ALA A 191 -20.44 5.52 -10.51
C ALA A 191 -20.87 5.59 -9.04
N GLN A 192 -21.80 4.71 -8.63
CA GLN A 192 -22.27 4.57 -7.25
C GLN A 192 -21.13 4.08 -6.34
N MET A 193 -20.37 3.06 -6.75
CA MET A 193 -19.25 2.56 -5.95
C MET A 193 -18.10 3.57 -5.88
N GLN A 194 -17.85 4.31 -6.96
CA GLN A 194 -16.88 5.41 -6.94
C GLN A 194 -17.28 6.50 -5.94
N ALA A 195 -18.57 6.83 -5.83
CA ALA A 195 -19.07 7.79 -4.84
C ALA A 195 -18.90 7.28 -3.39
N VAL A 196 -19.09 5.97 -3.16
CA VAL A 196 -18.81 5.35 -1.84
C VAL A 196 -17.34 5.47 -1.48
N ILE A 197 -16.44 5.12 -2.40
CA ILE A 197 -14.98 5.24 -2.20
C ILE A 197 -14.60 6.68 -1.92
N LYS A 198 -15.11 7.63 -2.72
CA LYS A 198 -14.88 9.05 -2.50
C LYS A 198 -15.31 9.49 -1.10
N ASN A 199 -16.51 9.11 -0.66
CA ASN A 199 -17.00 9.45 0.67
C ASN A 199 -16.10 8.87 1.77
N MET A 200 -15.65 7.63 1.61
CA MET A 200 -14.71 6.98 2.52
C MET A 200 -13.37 7.73 2.59
N VAL A 201 -12.80 8.15 1.46
CA VAL A 201 -11.53 8.91 1.44
C VAL A 201 -11.71 10.33 2.01
N ASP A 202 -12.81 10.98 1.69
CA ASP A 202 -13.11 12.34 2.16
C ASP A 202 -13.36 12.39 3.67
N LYS A 203 -14.13 11.44 4.20
CA LYS A 203 -14.62 11.47 5.59
C LYS A 203 -13.92 10.48 6.53
N GLY A 204 -13.29 9.46 5.99
CA GLY A 204 -12.54 8.47 6.76
C GLY A 204 -11.23 9.04 7.30
N THR A 205 -10.72 8.36 8.31
CA THR A 205 -9.39 8.56 8.86
C THR A 205 -8.49 7.44 8.36
N PHE A 206 -7.33 7.81 7.83
CA PHE A 206 -6.30 6.90 7.36
C PHE A 206 -5.02 7.24 8.08
N HIS A 207 -4.52 6.30 8.88
CA HIS A 207 -3.23 6.41 9.53
C HIS A 207 -2.30 5.38 8.89
N ILE A 208 -1.35 5.86 8.10
CA ILE A 208 -0.46 5.02 7.30
C ILE A 208 0.94 5.18 7.87
N GLU A 209 1.54 4.10 8.34
CA GLU A 209 2.95 4.07 8.75
C GLU A 209 3.77 3.23 7.79
N VAL A 210 5.00 3.67 7.52
CA VAL A 210 5.95 2.95 6.66
C VAL A 210 7.31 2.82 7.31
N TRP A 211 7.96 1.69 7.05
CA TRP A 211 9.34 1.41 7.45
C TRP A 211 10.19 1.24 6.21
N ILE A 212 11.19 2.11 6.03
CA ILE A 212 12.04 2.16 4.84
C ILE A 212 13.49 1.91 5.25
N GLY A 213 14.17 0.97 4.58
CA GLY A 213 15.56 0.64 4.89
C GLY A 213 16.51 1.84 4.72
N LYS A 214 17.28 2.16 5.76
CA LYS A 214 18.22 3.31 5.72
C LYS A 214 19.35 3.11 4.70
N GLY A 215 19.77 1.87 4.50
CA GLY A 215 20.90 1.54 3.62
C GLY A 215 20.54 1.34 2.16
N ASP A 216 19.27 1.08 1.85
CA ASP A 216 18.87 0.70 0.50
C ASP A 216 17.54 1.25 0.00
N HIS A 217 16.86 2.04 0.83
CA HIS A 217 15.60 2.70 0.54
C HIS A 217 14.50 1.73 0.09
N LEU A 218 14.56 0.45 0.48
CA LEU A 218 13.48 -0.49 0.20
C LEU A 218 12.39 -0.38 1.27
N LEU A 219 11.14 -0.34 0.83
CA LEU A 219 9.97 -0.43 1.70
C LEU A 219 9.95 -1.81 2.36
N ARG A 220 9.94 -1.85 3.69
CA ARG A 220 10.02 -3.07 4.50
C ARG A 220 8.71 -3.42 5.17
N GLN A 221 7.93 -2.42 5.57
CA GLN A 221 6.61 -2.62 6.13
C GLN A 221 5.72 -1.43 5.82
N VAL A 222 4.43 -1.71 5.63
CA VAL A 222 3.35 -0.73 5.68
C VAL A 222 2.36 -1.19 6.72
N LYS A 223 1.86 -0.25 7.52
CA LYS A 223 0.67 -0.43 8.35
C LYS A 223 -0.36 0.62 7.98
N GLU A 224 -1.61 0.21 7.92
CA GLU A 224 -2.73 1.08 7.60
C GLU A 224 -3.82 0.84 8.64
N ASP A 225 -4.16 1.89 9.39
CA ASP A 225 -5.34 1.93 10.23
C ASP A 225 -6.40 2.81 9.54
N ILE A 226 -7.58 2.25 9.37
CA ILE A 226 -8.71 2.87 8.66
C ILE A 226 -9.88 2.96 9.63
N ASP A 227 -10.49 4.13 9.74
CA ASP A 227 -11.77 4.33 10.44
C ASP A 227 -12.69 5.14 9.53
N ALA A 228 -13.80 4.54 9.09
CA ALA A 228 -14.72 5.18 8.16
C ALA A 228 -16.17 4.81 8.44
N ASN A 229 -17.08 5.75 8.17
CA ASN A 229 -18.52 5.49 8.12
C ASN A 229 -18.95 5.43 6.65
N LEU A 230 -19.48 4.29 6.23
CA LEU A 230 -19.92 4.05 4.86
C LEU A 230 -21.44 4.13 4.78
N ASP A 231 -21.96 4.81 3.76
CA ASP A 231 -23.40 4.87 3.52
C ASP A 231 -23.91 3.49 3.02
N LEU A 232 -24.70 2.82 3.85
CA LEU A 232 -25.23 1.49 3.56
C LEU A 232 -26.18 1.51 2.36
N GLY A 233 -26.98 2.57 2.22
CA GLY A 233 -27.90 2.74 1.10
C GLY A 233 -27.13 2.84 -0.22
N ALA A 234 -26.03 3.60 -0.23
CA ALA A 234 -25.15 3.73 -1.38
C ALA A 234 -24.43 2.42 -1.73
N ILE A 235 -23.93 1.67 -0.74
CA ILE A 235 -23.30 0.35 -0.95
C ILE A 235 -24.29 -0.62 -1.59
N LEU A 236 -25.50 -0.73 -1.03
CA LEU A 236 -26.51 -1.66 -1.53
C LEU A 236 -27.01 -1.26 -2.91
N ALA A 237 -27.20 0.04 -3.16
CA ALA A 237 -27.54 0.53 -4.49
C ALA A 237 -26.44 0.21 -5.51
N ALA A 238 -25.17 0.19 -5.11
CA ALA A 238 -24.05 -0.19 -5.98
C ALA A 238 -23.93 -1.70 -6.20
N ALA A 239 -24.43 -2.53 -5.27
CA ALA A 239 -24.39 -3.99 -5.35
C ALA A 239 -25.59 -4.60 -6.11
N MET A 240 -26.70 -3.86 -6.24
CA MET A 240 -27.92 -4.35 -6.89
C MET A 240 -27.97 -4.06 -8.40
N PRO A 241 -28.66 -4.90 -9.19
CA PRO A 241 -28.97 -4.60 -10.59
C PRO A 241 -29.81 -3.33 -10.72
N ALA A 242 -29.61 -2.58 -11.81
CA ALA A 242 -30.39 -1.39 -12.11
C ALA A 242 -31.90 -1.72 -12.15
N GLY A 243 -32.69 -1.01 -11.33
CA GLY A 243 -34.15 -1.20 -11.22
C GLY A 243 -34.61 -2.18 -10.13
N ALA A 244 -33.70 -2.78 -9.36
CA ALA A 244 -34.07 -3.54 -8.17
C ALA A 244 -34.70 -2.64 -7.10
N THR A 245 -35.75 -3.12 -6.45
CA THR A 245 -36.38 -2.43 -5.32
C THR A 245 -35.42 -2.40 -4.11
N PRO A 246 -35.28 -1.25 -3.41
CA PRO A 246 -34.48 -1.15 -2.19
C PRO A 246 -34.89 -2.20 -1.16
N PHE A 247 -33.91 -2.71 -0.39
CA PHE A 247 -34.18 -3.63 0.70
C PHE A 247 -35.17 -2.97 1.69
N PRO A 248 -36.37 -3.54 1.89
CA PRO A 248 -37.34 -2.96 2.80
C PRO A 248 -36.79 -3.00 4.24
N GLY A 249 -36.90 -1.89 4.96
CA GLY A 249 -36.52 -1.81 6.38
C GLY A 249 -35.16 -1.17 6.68
N ILE A 250 -34.42 -0.68 5.68
CA ILE A 250 -33.19 0.07 5.93
C ILE A 250 -33.54 1.52 6.34
N PRO A 251 -33.08 1.99 7.51
CA PRO A 251 -33.28 3.38 7.90
C PRO A 251 -32.64 4.34 6.89
N ALA A 252 -33.28 5.50 6.67
CA ALA A 252 -32.66 6.57 5.92
C ALA A 252 -31.33 6.97 6.58
N ASN A 253 -30.28 7.17 5.77
CA ASN A 253 -28.93 7.51 6.22
C ASN A 253 -28.26 6.45 7.13
N ALA A 254 -28.65 5.18 7.03
CA ALA A 254 -27.96 4.09 7.72
C ALA A 254 -26.47 4.04 7.29
N THR A 255 -25.57 3.94 8.26
CA THR A 255 -24.12 3.84 8.01
C THR A 255 -23.52 2.56 8.58
N ILE A 256 -22.61 1.92 7.85
CA ILE A 256 -21.73 0.89 8.39
C ILE A 256 -20.49 1.58 8.95
N HIS A 257 -20.10 1.30 10.18
CA HIS A 257 -18.81 1.74 10.72
C HIS A 257 -17.76 0.68 10.43
N LEU A 258 -16.77 1.04 9.63
CA LEU A 258 -15.64 0.20 9.24
C LEU A 258 -14.41 0.62 10.03
N VAL A 259 -13.79 -0.34 10.71
CA VAL A 259 -12.47 -0.20 11.30
C VAL A 259 -11.57 -1.28 10.70
N GLY A 260 -10.44 -0.87 10.15
CA GLY A 260 -9.47 -1.76 9.52
C GLY A 260 -8.07 -1.56 10.09
N HIS A 261 -7.39 -2.66 10.39
CA HIS A 261 -5.97 -2.69 10.77
C HIS A 261 -5.25 -3.61 9.82
N ILE A 262 -4.40 -3.07 8.95
CA ILE A 262 -3.70 -3.82 7.89
C ILE A 262 -2.20 -3.68 8.12
N SER A 263 -1.46 -4.77 7.96
CA SER A 263 0.00 -4.79 7.96
C SER A 263 0.52 -5.66 6.84
N VAL A 264 1.44 -5.12 6.04
CA VAL A 264 2.17 -5.84 5.00
C VAL A 264 3.66 -5.73 5.29
N ASN A 265 4.33 -6.85 5.50
CA ASN A 265 5.78 -6.94 5.68
C ASN A 265 6.42 -7.44 4.39
N LEU A 266 7.46 -6.75 3.92
CA LEU A 266 8.18 -7.07 2.68
C LEU A 266 9.61 -7.52 3.00
N HIS A 267 10.01 -8.65 2.43
CA HIS A 267 11.31 -9.27 2.68
C HIS A 267 11.80 -10.09 1.47
N ASP A 268 12.98 -10.71 1.59
CA ASP A 268 13.59 -11.55 0.55
C ASP A 268 13.63 -10.90 -0.84
N PHE A 269 14.07 -9.65 -0.91
CA PHE A 269 14.15 -8.88 -2.15
C PHE A 269 15.17 -9.48 -3.12
N SER A 270 14.76 -9.72 -4.36
CA SER A 270 15.67 -9.89 -5.49
C SER A 270 15.69 -8.62 -6.33
N ARG A 271 16.88 -8.24 -6.83
CA ARG A 271 17.06 -7.02 -7.62
C ARG A 271 17.34 -7.34 -9.08
N TYR A 272 17.02 -6.40 -9.96
CA TYR A 272 17.54 -6.45 -11.33
C TYR A 272 19.07 -6.39 -11.28
N ALA A 273 19.73 -7.19 -12.12
CA ALA A 273 21.17 -7.11 -12.27
C ALA A 273 21.53 -5.68 -12.71
N ARG A 274 22.29 -4.95 -11.88
CA ARG A 274 22.80 -3.63 -12.27
C ARG A 274 23.65 -3.82 -13.53
N ARG A 275 23.19 -3.32 -14.69
CA ARG A 275 24.06 -3.19 -15.86
C ARG A 275 25.22 -2.30 -15.41
N ARG A 276 26.41 -2.89 -15.24
CA ARG A 276 27.64 -2.11 -15.11
C ARG A 276 27.68 -1.22 -16.35
N ARG A 277 27.61 0.10 -16.19
CA ARG A 277 27.88 1.02 -17.30
C ARG A 277 29.26 0.65 -17.81
N ALA A 278 29.34 0.09 -19.02
CA ALA A 278 30.60 -0.07 -19.71
C ALA A 278 31.17 1.34 -19.85
N VAL A 279 32.31 1.59 -19.20
CA VAL A 279 33.10 2.80 -19.43
C VAL A 279 33.45 2.79 -20.91
N PRO A 280 33.09 3.82 -21.71
CA PRO A 280 33.53 3.89 -23.09
C PRO A 280 35.06 4.00 -23.08
N LEU A 281 35.74 2.95 -23.54
CA LEU A 281 37.17 2.99 -23.76
C LEU A 281 37.40 3.89 -24.98
N ILE A 282 37.49 5.20 -24.76
CA ILE A 282 37.90 6.16 -25.80
C ILE A 282 39.39 5.91 -26.04
N ARG A 283 39.71 5.00 -26.97
CA ARG A 283 41.04 4.92 -27.58
C ARG A 283 41.21 6.15 -28.48
N ARG A 284 42.05 7.09 -28.04
CA ARG A 284 42.63 8.10 -28.93
C ARG A 284 43.42 7.37 -30.02
N PHE A 285 42.91 7.39 -31.25
CA PHE A 285 43.74 7.21 -32.44
C PHE A 285 44.36 8.58 -32.76
N GLN A 286 45.67 8.67 -32.59
CA GLN A 286 46.48 9.73 -33.18
C GLN A 286 46.89 9.26 -34.59
N PRO A 287 46.69 10.03 -35.66
CA PRO A 287 47.26 9.70 -36.96
C PRO A 287 48.75 10.07 -36.94
N ALA A 288 49.60 9.15 -37.41
CA ALA A 288 50.97 9.48 -37.75
C ALA A 288 50.97 10.20 -39.10
N GLY A 289 51.43 11.45 -39.09
CA GLY A 289 51.97 12.16 -40.25
C GLY A 289 53.46 12.37 -40.01
#